data_AF-A0A812L464-F1
#
_entry.id   AF-A0A812L464-F1
#
_cell.length_a   1.000
_cell.length_b   1.000
_cell.length_c   1.000
_cell.angle_alpha   90.00
_cell.angle_beta   90.00
_cell.angle_gamma   90.00
#
_symmetry.space_group_name_H-M   'P 1'
#
loop_
_entity.id
_entity.type
_entity.pdbx_description
1 polymer ?
#
loop_
_entity_poly.entity_id
_entity_poly.type
_entity_poly.pdbx_seq_one_letter_code
_entity_poly.pdbx_strand_id
1 'polypeptide(L)'
;MAVLPELAPQTLGEVEELPGYQPKLPLEHDAGFYVHEPCDGWTSPEPVTQSSTLGEDWMVNMIASMEPTRSEIIRGVPVHCALQGCGQAIRGRLGRRRLYKLSHATRRIDEFWSHSWHASGWMKYVTAWYLNTAAVAAAFGMGGALLGFVLRATAVLPGTVSNNTFTDSQWSVLIGVIFYCLSLTFWRVRRLVFLDLLCIDQDDESLKGEAMISMGAILKSSASMLVLWDASWVQRFWCVFELASFLRSRKVQATASQKLSIRPNLMGPVFFAGEAGLAFLLLALPGLFQALDNTIEAMGSALAVGLLPSFLCLAHVARNFCCSLDTLQQQLAKFRLTDAMCWCCTVNHVDDETGEPLVCDREIMLKCIGIWFGSNADFESLVQGQVRTTLLRQLTSPVYLYQQIVLACSPVMWLFWDRIATLVAHDEADFAVAVFLSGMAWWLLAIPSMVLLGLAIAYKLRMKQACWVLDLLFSLAVLVPASVMLVAFVMFYGFTIEAIPHAAEWSVAVKIMVVVAFLATSVMLAMCTHYMFWKAKKRALSE
;
A
#
# COMPACT_ATOMS: atom_id res chain seq x y z
N MET A 1 -36.82 -29.19 -11.02
CA MET A 1 -35.89 -28.41 -11.87
C MET A 1 -36.73 -27.68 -12.91
N ALA A 2 -37.06 -26.41 -12.63
CA ALA A 2 -37.85 -25.58 -13.55
C ALA A 2 -36.89 -24.81 -14.46
N VAL A 3 -37.14 -24.90 -15.77
CA VAL A 3 -36.37 -24.28 -16.84
C VAL A 3 -36.66 -22.77 -16.85
N LEU A 4 -35.62 -21.96 -16.70
CA LEU A 4 -35.67 -20.50 -16.90
C LEU A 4 -35.63 -20.18 -18.40
N PRO A 5 -36.35 -19.15 -18.89
CA PRO A 5 -36.40 -18.83 -20.31
C PRO A 5 -35.14 -18.06 -20.76
N GLU A 6 -34.68 -18.37 -21.98
CA GLU A 6 -33.63 -17.64 -22.70
C GLU A 6 -34.06 -16.18 -22.94
N LEU A 7 -33.23 -15.23 -22.49
CA LEU A 7 -33.34 -13.83 -22.85
C LEU A 7 -32.67 -13.60 -24.21
N ALA A 8 -33.44 -13.11 -25.17
CA ALA A 8 -32.96 -12.65 -26.47
C ALA A 8 -31.97 -11.46 -26.33
N PRO A 9 -30.97 -11.36 -27.21
CA PRO A 9 -29.96 -10.30 -27.15
C PRO A 9 -30.59 -8.94 -27.46
N GLN A 10 -30.47 -8.00 -26.52
CA GLN A 10 -30.78 -6.59 -26.76
C GLN A 10 -29.72 -5.99 -27.68
N THR A 11 -30.16 -5.50 -28.84
CA THR A 11 -29.37 -4.66 -29.74
C THR A 11 -29.00 -3.36 -29.04
N LEU A 12 -27.71 -3.17 -28.77
CA LEU A 12 -27.13 -1.89 -28.37
C LEU A 12 -27.36 -0.88 -29.51
N GLY A 13 -28.10 0.19 -29.20
CA GLY A 13 -28.32 1.31 -30.11
C GLY A 13 -26.99 1.98 -30.47
N GLU A 14 -26.88 2.32 -31.75
CA GLU A 14 -25.78 3.11 -32.31
C GLU A 14 -25.60 4.42 -31.54
N VAL A 15 -24.36 4.66 -31.12
CA VAL A 15 -23.94 5.95 -30.56
C VAL A 15 -23.65 6.87 -31.74
N GLU A 16 -24.47 7.92 -31.92
CA GLU A 16 -24.17 9.03 -32.82
C GLU A 16 -22.81 9.64 -32.43
N GLU A 17 -21.84 9.54 -33.34
CA GLU A 17 -20.56 10.25 -33.23
C GLU A 17 -20.79 11.75 -33.44
N LEU A 18 -20.66 12.53 -32.37
CA LEU A 18 -20.54 13.98 -32.43
C LEU A 18 -19.19 14.36 -33.06
N PRO A 19 -19.15 15.07 -34.20
CA PRO A 19 -17.90 15.51 -34.80
C PRO A 19 -17.36 16.72 -34.03
N GLY A 20 -16.20 16.58 -33.37
CA GLY A 20 -15.42 17.73 -32.90
C GLY A 20 -14.80 17.69 -31.50
N TYR A 21 -14.88 16.58 -30.76
CA TYR A 21 -14.22 16.48 -29.45
C TYR A 21 -12.86 15.80 -29.56
N GLN A 22 -11.77 16.58 -29.64
CA GLN A 22 -10.43 16.06 -29.37
C GLN A 22 -10.15 16.12 -27.87
N PRO A 23 -9.91 14.98 -27.19
CA PRO A 23 -9.46 15.01 -25.81
C PRO A 23 -8.03 15.59 -25.79
N LYS A 24 -7.87 16.81 -25.27
CA LYS A 24 -6.56 17.31 -24.85
C LYS A 24 -6.05 16.39 -23.75
N LEU A 25 -5.08 15.53 -24.08
CA LEU A 25 -4.25 14.86 -23.08
C LEU A 25 -3.64 15.95 -22.19
N PRO A 26 -3.70 15.82 -20.85
CA PRO A 26 -2.97 16.72 -19.99
C PRO A 26 -1.48 16.49 -20.27
N LEU A 27 -0.82 17.54 -20.77
CA LEU A 27 0.63 17.61 -20.81
C LEU A 27 1.13 17.34 -19.38
N GLU A 28 1.98 16.31 -19.23
CA GLU A 28 2.79 16.13 -18.03
C GLU A 28 3.63 17.40 -17.87
N HIS A 29 3.17 18.32 -17.03
CA HIS A 29 3.93 19.51 -16.66
C HIS A 29 5.14 19.07 -15.84
N ASP A 30 6.31 19.18 -16.45
CA ASP A 30 7.60 19.08 -15.79
C ASP A 30 7.62 20.12 -14.66
N ALA A 31 7.72 19.63 -13.41
CA ALA A 31 7.69 20.45 -12.21
C ALA A 31 9.01 21.22 -12.05
N GLY A 32 9.20 22.24 -12.89
CA GLY A 32 10.19 23.28 -12.65
C GLY A 32 9.83 24.04 -11.39
N PHE A 33 10.76 24.11 -10.44
CA PHE A 33 10.65 24.93 -9.24
C PHE A 33 10.53 26.41 -9.64
N TYR A 34 9.29 26.92 -9.74
CA TYR A 34 9.03 28.35 -9.77
C TYR A 34 9.02 28.87 -8.33
N VAL A 35 9.96 29.77 -8.03
CA VAL A 35 9.95 30.57 -6.80
C VAL A 35 8.83 31.60 -6.97
N HIS A 36 7.74 31.44 -6.22
CA HIS A 36 6.65 32.41 -6.21
C HIS A 36 7.11 33.72 -5.55
N GLU A 37 6.85 34.85 -6.21
CA GLU A 37 6.90 36.17 -5.59
C GLU A 37 5.79 36.29 -4.53
N PRO A 38 6.04 36.92 -3.38
CA PRO A 38 5.01 37.19 -2.38
C PRO A 38 3.94 38.10 -2.96
N CYS A 39 2.67 37.70 -2.79
CA CYS A 39 1.49 38.49 -3.16
C CYS A 39 1.32 39.69 -2.20
N ASP A 40 2.21 40.68 -2.29
CA ASP A 40 2.13 41.95 -1.58
C ASP A 40 1.43 42.98 -2.48
N GLY A 41 0.11 42.87 -2.61
CA GLY A 41 -0.63 43.72 -3.55
C GLY A 41 -2.15 43.64 -3.44
N TRP A 42 -2.71 43.62 -2.23
CA TRP A 42 -4.13 43.87 -2.02
C TRP A 42 -4.32 45.15 -1.21
N THR A 43 -4.69 46.22 -1.92
CA THR A 43 -5.23 47.45 -1.31
C THR A 43 -6.51 47.13 -0.56
N SER A 44 -6.59 47.59 0.68
CA SER A 44 -7.69 47.40 1.63
C SER A 44 -9.08 47.58 1.00
N PRO A 45 -10.03 46.65 1.23
CA PRO A 45 -11.41 46.84 0.80
C PRO A 45 -12.09 47.96 1.59
N GLU A 46 -13.00 48.66 0.93
CA GLU A 46 -13.94 49.62 1.53
C GLU A 46 -14.69 49.00 2.74
N PRO A 47 -15.11 49.82 3.73
CA PRO A 47 -15.72 49.33 4.95
C PRO A 47 -17.00 48.53 4.65
N VAL A 48 -16.91 47.22 4.83
CA VAL A 48 -18.00 46.26 4.71
C VAL A 48 -19.07 46.56 5.75
N THR A 49 -20.32 46.61 5.28
CA THR A 49 -21.55 46.86 6.05
C THR A 49 -21.81 45.79 7.10
N GLN A 50 -22.30 46.21 8.29
CA GLN A 50 -22.52 45.43 9.53
C GLN A 50 -23.32 44.10 9.42
N SER A 51 -23.84 43.70 8.27
CA SER A 51 -24.56 42.43 8.11
C SER A 51 -23.65 41.20 7.95
N SER A 52 -22.36 41.38 7.63
CA SER A 52 -21.41 40.29 7.42
C SER A 52 -20.94 39.62 8.72
N THR A 53 -20.95 40.33 9.85
CA THR A 53 -20.36 39.86 11.11
C THR A 53 -21.14 38.70 11.74
N LEU A 54 -22.47 38.72 11.65
CA LEU A 54 -23.35 37.68 12.19
C LEU A 54 -23.15 36.32 11.51
N GLY A 55 -22.89 36.31 10.20
CA GLY A 55 -22.61 35.08 9.44
C GLY A 55 -21.25 34.49 9.79
N GLU A 56 -20.24 35.35 9.93
CA GLU A 56 -18.89 34.93 10.32
C GLU A 56 -18.85 34.32 11.73
N ASP A 57 -19.51 34.95 12.71
CA ASP A 57 -19.57 34.45 14.08
C ASP A 57 -20.27 33.08 14.17
N TRP A 58 -21.34 32.88 13.39
CA TRP A 58 -22.00 31.57 13.32
C TRP A 58 -21.10 30.50 12.74
N MET A 59 -20.40 30.78 11.62
CA MET A 59 -19.46 29.83 11.02
C MET A 59 -18.32 29.48 11.97
N VAL A 60 -17.75 30.49 12.65
CA VAL A 60 -16.69 30.32 13.64
C VAL A 60 -17.15 29.41 14.79
N ASN A 61 -18.34 29.65 15.33
CA ASN A 61 -18.92 28.81 16.38
C ASN A 61 -19.19 27.38 15.91
N MET A 62 -19.67 27.21 14.67
CA MET A 62 -19.91 25.90 14.07
C MET A 62 -18.59 25.12 13.93
N ILE A 63 -17.58 25.73 13.33
CA ILE A 63 -16.23 25.17 13.18
C ILE A 63 -15.69 24.79 14.57
N ALA A 64 -15.74 25.71 15.54
CA ALA A 64 -15.24 25.49 16.90
C ALA A 64 -15.86 24.27 17.58
N SER A 65 -17.16 24.04 17.37
CA SER A 65 -17.89 22.94 17.99
C SER A 65 -17.49 21.55 17.47
N MET A 66 -16.92 21.47 16.25
CA MET A 66 -16.72 20.21 15.52
C MET A 66 -18.00 19.35 15.44
N GLU A 67 -19.16 19.99 15.45
CA GLU A 67 -20.46 19.35 15.22
C GLU A 67 -20.86 19.53 13.75
N PRO A 68 -21.59 18.56 13.17
CA PRO A 68 -22.02 18.67 11.78
C PRO A 68 -23.10 19.74 11.64
N THR A 69 -23.14 20.44 10.50
CA THR A 69 -24.23 21.40 10.18
C THR A 69 -25.60 20.72 10.24
N ARG A 70 -25.65 19.46 9.82
CA ARG A 70 -26.80 18.55 9.93
C ARG A 70 -26.36 17.09 9.87
N SER A 71 -27.15 16.18 10.42
CA SER A 71 -26.73 14.78 10.59
C SER A 71 -26.45 14.05 9.27
N GLU A 72 -27.08 14.50 8.18
CA GLU A 72 -26.99 13.92 6.84
C GLU A 72 -25.68 14.28 6.11
N ILE A 73 -24.94 15.28 6.59
CA ILE A 73 -23.67 15.72 5.99
C ILE A 73 -22.55 14.70 6.23
N ILE A 74 -22.64 13.93 7.32
CA ILE A 74 -21.68 12.87 7.62
C ILE A 74 -22.06 11.68 6.74
N ARG A 75 -21.23 11.39 5.74
CA ARG A 75 -21.49 10.34 4.76
C ARG A 75 -20.33 9.36 4.66
N GLY A 76 -20.68 8.11 4.44
CA GLY A 76 -19.73 7.03 4.22
C GLY A 76 -20.06 6.26 2.94
N VAL A 77 -19.05 5.69 2.32
CA VAL A 77 -19.17 4.80 1.17
C VAL A 77 -18.49 3.47 1.48
N PRO A 78 -19.07 2.31 1.13
CA PRO A 78 -18.38 1.04 1.28
C PRO A 78 -17.07 1.00 0.45
N VAL A 79 -15.98 0.44 1.01
CA VAL A 79 -14.68 0.32 0.32
C VAL A 79 -14.79 -0.23 -1.10
N HIS A 80 -15.55 -1.31 -1.31
CA HIS A 80 -15.70 -1.91 -2.65
C HIS A 80 -16.38 -0.98 -3.66
N CYS A 81 -17.26 -0.08 -3.22
CA CYS A 81 -17.84 0.97 -4.07
C CYS A 81 -16.80 2.06 -4.36
N ALA A 82 -16.02 2.48 -3.36
CA ALA A 82 -14.98 3.49 -3.53
C ALA A 82 -13.86 3.05 -4.50
N LEU A 83 -13.60 1.75 -4.56
CA LEU A 83 -12.60 1.14 -5.44
C LEU A 83 -13.18 0.61 -6.76
N GLN A 84 -14.48 0.77 -7.00
CA GLN A 84 -15.14 0.30 -8.22
C GLN A 84 -14.53 0.94 -9.49
N GLY A 85 -14.57 0.20 -10.60
CA GLY A 85 -14.07 0.69 -11.90
C GLY A 85 -12.55 0.91 -11.89
N CYS A 86 -11.80 0.06 -11.19
CA CYS A 86 -10.36 0.23 -10.98
C CYS A 86 -10.02 1.59 -10.34
N GLY A 87 -10.78 1.93 -9.29
CA GLY A 87 -10.62 3.16 -8.52
C GLY A 87 -10.89 4.42 -9.33
N GLN A 88 -11.91 4.43 -10.20
CA GLN A 88 -12.23 5.63 -10.99
C GLN A 88 -12.42 6.88 -10.12
N ALA A 89 -13.02 6.74 -8.93
CA ALA A 89 -13.19 7.83 -7.96
C ALA A 89 -11.85 8.33 -7.41
N ILE A 90 -11.01 7.45 -6.85
CA ILE A 90 -9.70 7.83 -6.29
C ILE A 90 -8.69 8.32 -7.35
N ARG A 91 -8.98 8.07 -8.63
CA ARG A 91 -8.22 8.52 -9.79
C ARG A 91 -8.73 9.84 -10.38
N GLY A 92 -9.87 10.36 -9.92
CA GLY A 92 -10.48 11.59 -10.42
C GLY A 92 -10.98 11.51 -11.87
N ARG A 93 -11.35 10.32 -12.38
CA ARG A 93 -11.69 10.10 -13.80
C ARG A 93 -13.19 10.09 -14.15
N LEU A 94 -14.08 10.23 -13.17
CA LEU A 94 -15.53 10.18 -13.38
C LEU A 94 -16.13 11.58 -13.34
N GLY A 95 -17.14 11.82 -14.20
CA GLY A 95 -18.00 13.00 -14.10
C GLY A 95 -18.66 13.06 -12.71
N ARG A 96 -18.54 14.21 -12.05
CA ARG A 96 -18.88 14.45 -10.64
C ARG A 96 -20.33 14.08 -10.28
N ARG A 97 -21.27 14.30 -11.21
CA ARG A 97 -22.75 14.21 -11.07
C ARG A 97 -23.37 12.87 -10.63
N ARG A 98 -22.61 11.79 -10.46
CA ARG A 98 -23.16 10.49 -10.02
C ARG A 98 -22.44 9.84 -8.85
N LEU A 99 -21.31 10.41 -8.43
CA LEU A 99 -20.45 9.82 -7.42
C LEU A 99 -21.04 9.92 -6.00
N TYR A 100 -21.66 11.05 -5.68
CA TYR A 100 -22.28 11.31 -4.38
C TYR A 100 -23.37 10.29 -4.00
N LYS A 101 -24.06 9.71 -4.99
CA LYS A 101 -25.12 8.70 -4.79
C LYS A 101 -24.57 7.35 -4.29
N LEU A 102 -23.27 7.11 -4.41
CA LEU A 102 -22.62 5.90 -3.90
C LEU A 102 -22.38 5.96 -2.38
N SER A 103 -22.30 7.16 -1.81
CA SER A 103 -22.26 7.35 -0.36
C SER A 103 -23.67 7.43 0.23
N HIS A 104 -23.78 7.25 1.55
CA HIS A 104 -25.02 7.43 2.31
C HIS A 104 -24.73 8.11 3.65
N ALA A 105 -25.73 8.82 4.17
CA ALA A 105 -25.67 9.41 5.50
C ALA A 105 -25.42 8.34 6.57
N THR A 106 -24.49 8.62 7.47
CA THR A 106 -24.11 7.71 8.57
C THR A 106 -23.70 8.53 9.79
N ARG A 107 -23.86 7.94 10.98
CA ARG A 107 -23.35 8.54 12.23
C ARG A 107 -21.90 8.18 12.52
N ARG A 108 -21.37 7.17 11.81
CA ARG A 108 -20.04 6.62 12.04
C ARG A 108 -19.36 6.26 10.73
N ILE A 109 -18.13 6.70 10.59
CA ILE A 109 -17.23 6.34 9.51
C ILE A 109 -16.19 5.38 10.10
N ASP A 110 -15.93 4.25 9.44
CA ASP A 110 -14.92 3.31 9.94
C ASP A 110 -13.51 3.84 9.68
N GLU A 111 -13.26 4.43 8.51
CA GLU A 111 -11.94 4.96 8.17
C GLU A 111 -12.03 6.21 7.26
N PHE A 112 -11.30 7.26 7.61
CA PHE A 112 -11.13 8.45 6.77
C PHE A 112 -9.96 8.27 5.80
N TRP A 113 -10.15 8.48 4.50
CA TRP A 113 -9.08 8.36 3.50
C TRP A 113 -8.55 9.74 3.10
N SER A 114 -7.35 10.09 3.56
CA SER A 114 -6.63 11.30 3.17
C SER A 114 -5.59 10.99 2.10
N HIS A 115 -5.49 11.82 1.07
CA HIS A 115 -4.56 11.59 -0.05
C HIS A 115 -4.29 12.87 -0.85
N SER A 116 -3.15 12.90 -1.58
CA SER A 116 -2.87 13.99 -2.53
C SER A 116 -3.49 13.69 -3.90
N TRP A 117 -4.13 14.70 -4.50
CA TRP A 117 -4.64 14.62 -5.87
C TRP A 117 -3.53 14.66 -6.94
N HIS A 118 -2.35 15.18 -6.61
CA HIS A 118 -1.17 15.21 -7.51
C HIS A 118 -0.51 13.85 -7.70
N ALA A 119 -0.68 12.95 -6.72
CA ALA A 119 -0.10 11.63 -6.82
C ALA A 119 -0.76 10.79 -7.91
N SER A 120 0.01 9.88 -8.49
CA SER A 120 -0.49 8.89 -9.44
C SER A 120 -1.74 8.18 -8.91
N GLY A 121 -2.88 8.43 -9.56
CA GLY A 121 -4.18 7.87 -9.18
C GLY A 121 -4.19 6.34 -9.15
N TRP A 122 -3.49 5.69 -10.09
CA TRP A 122 -3.47 4.24 -10.16
C TRP A 122 -2.69 3.62 -8.99
N MET A 123 -1.60 4.27 -8.56
CA MET A 123 -0.80 3.82 -7.41
C MET A 123 -1.62 3.90 -6.11
N LYS A 124 -2.35 5.01 -5.92
CA LYS A 124 -3.30 5.17 -4.80
C LYS A 124 -4.36 4.06 -4.81
N TYR A 125 -4.96 3.82 -5.97
CA TYR A 125 -5.95 2.74 -6.15
C TYR A 125 -5.37 1.37 -5.79
N VAL A 126 -4.26 0.96 -6.40
CA VAL A 126 -3.68 -0.37 -6.18
C VAL A 126 -3.26 -0.54 -4.72
N THR A 127 -2.71 0.51 -4.09
CA THR A 127 -2.39 0.50 -2.66
C THR A 127 -3.64 0.36 -1.79
N ALA A 128 -4.68 1.15 -2.03
CA ALA A 128 -5.93 1.04 -1.27
C ALA A 128 -6.60 -0.32 -1.47
N TRP A 129 -6.61 -0.85 -2.70
CA TRP A 129 -7.15 -2.17 -3.01
C TRP A 129 -6.38 -3.27 -2.28
N TYR A 130 -5.06 -3.34 -2.48
CA TYR A 130 -4.20 -4.35 -1.85
C TYR A 130 -4.32 -4.32 -0.32
N LEU A 131 -4.30 -3.14 0.29
CA LEU A 131 -4.47 -2.97 1.75
C LEU A 131 -5.76 -3.57 2.31
N ASN A 132 -6.83 -3.54 1.53
CA ASN A 132 -8.15 -3.98 1.98
C ASN A 132 -8.44 -5.44 1.60
N THR A 133 -7.75 -6.03 0.62
CA THR A 133 -8.07 -7.37 0.10
C THR A 133 -6.94 -8.40 0.26
N ALA A 134 -5.66 -8.00 0.30
CA ALA A 134 -4.53 -8.93 0.22
C ALA A 134 -4.49 -9.99 1.34
N ALA A 135 -4.77 -9.60 2.58
CA ALA A 135 -4.77 -10.54 3.71
C ALA A 135 -5.84 -11.62 3.56
N VAL A 136 -7.04 -11.24 3.11
CA VAL A 136 -8.11 -12.19 2.81
C VAL A 136 -7.73 -13.05 1.61
N ALA A 137 -7.16 -12.45 0.57
CA ALA A 137 -6.75 -13.17 -0.62
C ALA A 137 -5.67 -14.23 -0.33
N ALA A 138 -4.65 -13.88 0.46
CA ALA A 138 -3.62 -14.81 0.91
C ALA A 138 -4.21 -15.96 1.75
N ALA A 139 -5.20 -15.69 2.59
CA ALA A 139 -5.88 -16.73 3.38
C ALA A 139 -6.68 -17.70 2.48
N PHE A 140 -7.43 -17.18 1.50
CA PHE A 140 -8.12 -18.01 0.51
C PHE A 140 -7.14 -18.77 -0.38
N GLY A 141 -6.03 -18.14 -0.80
CA GLY A 141 -4.96 -18.78 -1.54
C GLY A 141 -4.30 -19.92 -0.75
N MET A 142 -4.06 -19.72 0.55
CA MET A 142 -3.61 -20.80 1.43
C MET A 142 -4.62 -21.96 1.51
N GLY A 143 -5.92 -21.65 1.61
CA GLY A 143 -6.99 -22.66 1.56
C GLY A 143 -7.01 -23.43 0.24
N GLY A 144 -6.83 -22.74 -0.89
CA GLY A 144 -6.70 -23.35 -2.22
C GLY A 144 -5.45 -24.23 -2.34
N ALA A 145 -4.31 -23.78 -1.81
CA ALA A 145 -3.09 -24.57 -1.80
C ALA A 145 -3.22 -25.84 -0.96
N LEU A 146 -3.86 -25.76 0.21
CA LEU A 146 -4.18 -26.92 1.04
C LEU A 146 -5.10 -27.90 0.31
N LEU A 147 -6.10 -27.40 -0.43
CA LEU A 147 -6.95 -28.25 -1.27
C LEU A 147 -6.12 -28.96 -2.37
N GLY A 148 -5.22 -28.24 -3.04
CA GLY A 148 -4.29 -28.83 -4.01
C GLY A 148 -3.42 -29.93 -3.40
N PHE A 149 -2.88 -29.69 -2.20
CA PHE A 149 -2.15 -30.68 -1.42
C PHE A 149 -3.00 -31.94 -1.15
N VAL A 150 -4.22 -31.79 -0.62
CA VAL A 150 -5.10 -32.93 -0.29
C VAL A 150 -5.45 -33.74 -1.55
N LEU A 151 -5.84 -33.06 -2.63
CA LEU A 151 -6.21 -33.73 -3.88
C LEU A 151 -5.03 -34.47 -4.51
N ARG A 152 -3.81 -33.92 -4.39
CA ARG A 152 -2.59 -34.59 -4.86
C ARG A 152 -2.18 -35.76 -3.96
N ALA A 153 -2.25 -35.61 -2.64
CA ALA A 153 -1.90 -36.65 -1.68
C ALA A 153 -2.85 -37.85 -1.73
N THR A 154 -4.13 -37.61 -2.06
CA THR A 154 -5.16 -38.65 -2.24
C THR A 154 -5.20 -39.23 -3.66
N ALA A 155 -4.23 -38.89 -4.51
CA ALA A 155 -4.11 -39.33 -5.90
C ALA A 155 -5.33 -38.99 -6.80
N VAL A 156 -6.15 -38.00 -6.41
CA VAL A 156 -7.22 -37.45 -7.27
C VAL A 156 -6.61 -36.63 -8.41
N LEU A 157 -5.57 -35.84 -8.10
CA LEU A 157 -4.79 -35.12 -9.10
C LEU A 157 -3.56 -35.93 -9.52
N PRO A 158 -3.22 -35.94 -10.82
CA PRO A 158 -2.08 -36.69 -11.31
C PRO A 158 -0.76 -36.09 -10.81
N GLY A 159 0.23 -36.97 -10.61
CA GLY A 159 1.63 -36.60 -10.46
C GLY A 159 2.47 -37.38 -11.48
N THR A 160 3.44 -36.73 -12.10
CA THR A 160 4.46 -37.44 -12.86
C THR A 160 5.53 -37.94 -11.89
N VAL A 161 5.83 -39.24 -11.99
CA VAL A 161 6.95 -39.84 -11.28
C VAL A 161 8.17 -39.64 -12.18
N SER A 162 8.86 -38.52 -12.03
CA SER A 162 10.20 -38.36 -12.59
C SER A 162 11.23 -38.67 -11.51
N ASN A 163 12.39 -39.21 -11.90
CA ASN A 163 13.46 -39.59 -10.96
C ASN A 163 14.10 -38.38 -10.24
N ASN A 164 13.69 -37.15 -10.57
CA ASN A 164 14.20 -35.95 -9.92
C ASN A 164 13.35 -35.63 -8.68
N THR A 165 14.04 -35.45 -7.55
CA THR A 165 13.48 -35.11 -6.23
C THR A 165 12.68 -33.80 -6.18
N PHE A 166 12.71 -33.01 -7.26
CA PHE A 166 11.92 -31.80 -7.41
C PHE A 166 10.60 -32.13 -8.10
N THR A 167 9.56 -32.25 -7.28
CA THR A 167 8.15 -32.43 -7.62
C THR A 167 7.70 -31.75 -8.92
N ASP A 168 7.30 -32.54 -9.92
CA ASP A 168 6.80 -32.03 -11.20
C ASP A 168 5.38 -31.42 -11.12
N SER A 169 4.57 -31.77 -10.13
CA SER A 169 3.19 -31.30 -10.03
C SER A 169 3.06 -30.11 -9.06
N GLN A 170 2.62 -28.95 -9.56
CA GLN A 170 2.48 -27.71 -8.78
C GLN A 170 1.01 -27.33 -8.53
N TRP A 171 0.22 -28.33 -8.15
CA TRP A 171 -1.23 -28.16 -7.98
C TRP A 171 -1.57 -27.23 -6.83
N SER A 172 -0.81 -27.25 -5.74
CA SER A 172 -1.00 -26.39 -4.57
C SER A 172 -0.71 -24.93 -4.92
N VAL A 173 0.40 -24.65 -5.61
CA VAL A 173 0.67 -23.29 -6.13
C VAL A 173 -0.44 -22.84 -7.09
N LEU A 174 -0.80 -23.67 -8.08
CA LEU A 174 -1.78 -23.31 -9.10
C LEU A 174 -3.16 -23.01 -8.50
N ILE A 175 -3.69 -23.93 -7.69
CA ILE A 175 -5.01 -23.76 -7.05
C ILE A 175 -4.96 -22.62 -6.04
N GLY A 176 -3.85 -22.45 -5.31
CA GLY A 176 -3.62 -21.31 -4.43
C GLY A 176 -3.70 -19.97 -5.16
N VAL A 177 -3.01 -19.84 -6.31
CA VAL A 177 -3.08 -18.65 -7.17
C VAL A 177 -4.51 -18.41 -7.66
N ILE A 178 -5.23 -19.44 -8.09
CA ILE A 178 -6.63 -19.30 -8.54
C ILE A 178 -7.50 -18.73 -7.41
N PHE A 179 -7.44 -19.33 -6.22
CA PHE A 179 -8.24 -18.87 -5.07
C PHE A 179 -7.83 -17.47 -4.62
N TYR A 180 -6.54 -17.15 -4.65
CA TYR A 180 -6.02 -15.81 -4.39
C TYR A 180 -6.59 -14.80 -5.39
N CYS A 181 -6.49 -15.05 -6.70
CA CYS A 181 -6.98 -14.14 -7.73
C CYS A 181 -8.51 -13.95 -7.66
N LEU A 182 -9.26 -15.04 -7.44
CA LEU A 182 -10.72 -14.99 -7.28
C LEU A 182 -11.11 -14.14 -6.08
N SER A 183 -10.49 -14.37 -4.92
CA SER A 183 -10.79 -13.59 -3.71
C SER A 183 -10.32 -12.14 -3.84
N LEU A 184 -9.14 -11.87 -4.40
CA LEU A 184 -8.64 -10.52 -4.63
C LEU A 184 -9.56 -9.69 -5.55
N THR A 185 -10.19 -10.34 -6.54
CA THR A 185 -11.08 -9.68 -7.52
C THR A 185 -12.52 -9.56 -7.01
N PHE A 186 -13.06 -10.59 -6.38
CA PHE A 186 -14.48 -10.68 -6.05
C PHE A 186 -14.80 -10.37 -4.58
N TRP A 187 -13.80 -10.28 -3.69
CA TRP A 187 -14.05 -9.96 -2.28
C TRP A 187 -14.50 -8.51 -2.10
N ARG A 188 -15.71 -8.33 -1.55
CA ARG A 188 -16.32 -7.01 -1.35
C ARG A 188 -16.19 -6.56 0.09
N VAL A 189 -15.20 -5.70 0.34
CA VAL A 189 -15.04 -5.06 1.65
C VAL A 189 -16.16 -4.04 1.88
N ARG A 190 -16.94 -4.24 2.96
CA ARG A 190 -18.13 -3.44 3.30
C ARG A 190 -17.89 -2.33 4.33
N ARG A 191 -16.66 -2.19 4.82
CA ARG A 191 -16.24 -1.12 5.73
C ARG A 191 -16.59 0.25 5.13
N LEU A 192 -17.14 1.16 5.93
CA LEU A 192 -17.54 2.49 5.48
C LEU A 192 -16.36 3.46 5.57
N VAL A 193 -16.00 4.04 4.43
CA VAL A 193 -14.91 5.01 4.35
C VAL A 193 -15.43 6.37 3.96
N PHE A 194 -14.73 7.41 4.41
CA PHE A 194 -14.91 8.75 3.88
C PHE A 194 -13.88 8.99 2.78
N LEU A 195 -14.36 9.32 1.59
CA LEU A 195 -13.55 9.82 0.47
C LEU A 195 -14.23 11.07 -0.03
N ASP A 196 -13.53 12.21 0.03
CA ASP A 196 -13.99 13.54 -0.35
C ASP A 196 -14.84 13.56 -1.63
N LEU A 197 -14.34 12.99 -2.72
CA LEU A 197 -15.02 12.97 -4.02
C LEU A 197 -16.36 12.20 -4.02
N LEU A 198 -16.54 11.24 -3.12
CA LEU A 198 -17.74 10.39 -3.03
C LEU A 198 -18.70 10.82 -1.93
N CYS A 199 -18.18 11.41 -0.86
CA CYS A 199 -18.94 11.74 0.35
C CYS A 199 -19.36 13.22 0.41
N ILE A 200 -18.74 14.08 -0.39
CA ILE A 200 -19.15 15.49 -0.54
C ILE A 200 -19.82 15.64 -1.91
N ASP A 201 -20.96 16.34 -1.95
CA ASP A 201 -21.59 16.68 -3.21
C ASP A 201 -20.72 17.72 -3.91
N GLN A 202 -20.13 17.35 -5.05
CA GLN A 202 -19.16 18.17 -5.77
C GLN A 202 -19.83 19.15 -6.75
N ASP A 203 -21.14 19.01 -6.97
CA ASP A 203 -21.91 19.82 -7.91
C ASP A 203 -22.79 20.84 -7.19
N ASP A 204 -23.23 20.56 -5.96
CA ASP A 204 -23.97 21.49 -5.10
C ASP A 204 -23.01 22.27 -4.19
N GLU A 205 -22.71 23.52 -4.56
CA GLU A 205 -21.80 24.40 -3.81
C GLU A 205 -22.26 24.67 -2.36
N SER A 206 -23.58 24.66 -2.09
CA SER A 206 -24.09 24.80 -0.72
C SER A 206 -23.73 23.57 0.12
N LEU A 207 -23.96 22.38 -0.42
CA LEU A 207 -23.62 21.12 0.26
C LEU A 207 -22.12 20.92 0.43
N LYS A 208 -21.35 21.33 -0.57
CA LYS A 208 -19.89 21.34 -0.53
C LYS A 208 -19.38 22.26 0.58
N GLY A 209 -19.90 23.49 0.65
CA GLY A 209 -19.59 24.44 1.72
C GLY A 209 -19.96 23.91 3.11
N GLU A 210 -21.16 23.35 3.26
CA GLU A 210 -21.59 22.70 4.52
C GLU A 210 -20.66 21.55 4.94
N ALA A 211 -20.23 20.72 3.98
CA ALA A 211 -19.32 19.61 4.25
C ALA A 211 -17.92 20.10 4.65
N MET A 212 -17.41 21.16 4.02
CA MET A 212 -16.13 21.79 4.37
C MET A 212 -16.16 22.34 5.80
N ILE A 213 -17.23 23.05 6.17
CA ILE A 213 -17.44 23.55 7.54
C ILE A 213 -17.59 22.38 8.53
N SER A 214 -18.23 21.30 8.11
CA SER A 214 -18.44 20.08 8.91
C SER A 214 -17.23 19.12 8.94
N MET A 215 -16.09 19.48 8.34
CA MET A 215 -14.93 18.58 8.23
C MET A 215 -14.42 18.09 9.59
N GLY A 216 -14.48 18.94 10.62
CA GLY A 216 -14.13 18.57 11.99
C GLY A 216 -15.02 17.45 12.54
N ALA A 217 -16.33 17.52 12.30
CA ALA A 217 -17.29 16.51 12.68
C ALA A 217 -17.07 15.19 11.92
N ILE A 218 -16.77 15.27 10.63
CA ILE A 218 -16.43 14.10 9.79
C ILE A 218 -15.20 13.38 10.34
N LEU A 219 -14.12 14.11 10.64
CA LEU A 219 -12.92 13.54 11.27
C LEU A 219 -13.20 12.95 12.66
N LYS A 220 -13.98 13.64 13.49
CA LYS A 220 -14.40 13.18 14.84
C LYS A 220 -15.21 11.89 14.77
N SER A 221 -16.10 11.77 13.78
CA SER A 221 -16.95 10.59 13.54
C SER A 221 -16.22 9.41 12.88
N SER A 222 -14.99 9.62 12.39
CA SER A 222 -14.15 8.60 11.75
C SER A 222 -13.32 7.81 12.78
N ALA A 223 -13.49 6.49 12.81
CA ALA A 223 -12.85 5.62 13.80
C ALA A 223 -11.33 5.50 13.58
N SER A 224 -10.88 5.35 12.33
CA SER A 224 -9.47 5.39 11.93
C SER A 224 -9.22 6.36 10.77
N MET A 225 -7.95 6.60 10.44
CA MET A 225 -7.53 7.36 9.27
C MET A 225 -6.48 6.58 8.49
N LEU A 226 -6.68 6.47 7.18
CA LEU A 226 -5.70 5.99 6.20
C LEU A 226 -5.16 7.19 5.41
N VAL A 227 -3.85 7.38 5.45
CA VAL A 227 -3.15 8.38 4.63
C VAL A 227 -2.40 7.64 3.52
N LEU A 228 -2.81 7.90 2.28
CA LEU A 228 -2.15 7.43 1.06
C LEU A 228 -1.08 8.44 0.65
N TRP A 229 0.14 8.19 1.12
CA TRP A 229 1.24 9.15 1.13
C TRP A 229 2.09 9.09 -0.14
N ASP A 230 2.52 10.28 -0.57
CA ASP A 230 3.55 10.53 -1.57
C ASP A 230 4.32 11.82 -1.22
N ALA A 231 5.37 12.12 -1.98
CA ALA A 231 6.25 13.26 -1.71
C ALA A 231 5.55 14.64 -1.81
N SER A 232 4.43 14.77 -2.53
CA SER A 232 3.66 16.02 -2.61
C SER A 232 2.69 16.20 -1.45
N TRP A 233 2.41 15.15 -0.66
CA TRP A 233 1.33 15.14 0.32
C TRP A 233 1.45 16.26 1.36
N VAL A 234 2.66 16.54 1.85
CA VAL A 234 2.92 17.60 2.85
C VAL A 234 2.78 19.00 2.28
N GLN A 235 2.88 19.17 0.96
CA GLN A 235 2.69 20.46 0.31
C GLN A 235 1.22 20.85 0.23
N ARG A 236 0.29 19.92 0.47
CA ARG A 236 -1.15 20.14 0.38
C ARG A 236 -1.70 20.56 1.73
N PHE A 237 -2.20 21.78 1.80
CA PHE A 237 -2.65 22.36 3.07
C PHE A 237 -3.77 21.52 3.72
N TRP A 238 -4.80 21.14 2.95
CA TRP A 238 -5.89 20.27 3.43
C TRP A 238 -5.38 18.95 4.03
N CYS A 239 -4.47 18.25 3.34
CA CYS A 239 -3.93 16.97 3.81
C CYS A 239 -3.25 17.09 5.18
N VAL A 240 -2.39 18.10 5.34
CA VAL A 240 -1.69 18.34 6.62
C VAL A 240 -2.68 18.75 7.71
N PHE A 241 -3.65 19.60 7.37
CA PHE A 241 -4.72 20.03 8.28
C PHE A 241 -5.58 18.85 8.76
N GLU A 242 -5.99 17.95 7.87
CA GLU A 242 -6.76 16.74 8.20
C GLU A 242 -6.02 15.87 9.21
N LEU A 243 -4.74 15.57 8.95
CA LEU A 243 -3.94 14.74 9.83
C LEU A 243 -3.70 15.40 11.19
N ALA A 244 -3.37 16.70 11.21
CA ALA A 244 -3.18 17.45 12.44
C ALA A 244 -4.48 17.52 13.28
N SER A 245 -5.62 17.72 12.62
CA SER A 245 -6.94 17.77 13.25
C SER A 245 -7.39 16.41 13.76
N PHE A 246 -7.12 15.33 13.01
CA PHE A 246 -7.36 13.96 13.46
C PHE A 246 -6.53 13.64 14.72
N LEU A 247 -5.25 14.00 14.74
CA LEU A 247 -4.39 13.80 15.90
C LEU A 247 -4.86 14.64 17.10
N ARG A 248 -5.26 15.90 16.87
CA ARG A 248 -5.73 16.80 17.93
C ARG A 248 -7.04 16.33 18.57
N SER A 249 -8.03 15.97 17.75
CA SER A 249 -9.34 15.48 18.22
C SER A 249 -9.24 14.20 19.06
N ARG A 250 -8.12 13.47 18.95
CA ARG A 250 -7.86 12.22 19.66
C ARG A 250 -6.82 12.33 20.79
N LYS A 251 -6.27 13.52 21.09
CA LYS A 251 -5.24 13.72 22.15
C LYS A 251 -5.63 13.19 23.54
N VAL A 252 -6.93 13.09 23.84
CA VAL A 252 -7.44 12.55 25.11
C VAL A 252 -7.31 11.01 25.19
N GLN A 253 -7.14 10.32 24.06
CA GLN A 253 -7.02 8.87 24.00
C GLN A 253 -5.58 8.47 23.65
N ALA A 254 -4.87 7.82 24.58
CA ALA A 254 -3.50 7.30 24.36
C ALA A 254 -3.36 6.38 23.13
N THR A 255 -4.47 5.89 22.58
CA THR A 255 -4.56 5.00 21.42
C THR A 255 -4.72 5.73 20.08
N ALA A 256 -4.73 7.07 20.03
CA ALA A 256 -4.91 7.85 18.80
C ALA A 256 -3.99 7.39 17.65
N SER A 257 -2.72 7.16 17.96
CA SER A 257 -1.75 6.71 16.96
C SER A 257 -1.89 5.26 16.51
N GLN A 258 -2.66 4.44 17.23
CA GLN A 258 -2.98 3.07 16.81
C GLN A 258 -4.06 3.05 15.71
N LYS A 259 -4.86 4.11 15.60
CA LYS A 259 -5.94 4.24 14.61
C LYS A 259 -5.55 5.06 13.38
N LEU A 260 -4.26 5.33 13.22
CA LEU A 260 -3.70 6.04 12.07
C LEU A 260 -2.79 5.10 11.29
N SER A 261 -3.10 4.93 10.01
CA SER A 261 -2.32 4.13 9.06
C SER A 261 -1.80 5.05 7.97
N ILE A 262 -0.48 5.20 7.83
CA ILE A 262 0.13 6.00 6.75
C ILE A 262 0.91 5.05 5.85
N ARG A 263 0.58 5.04 4.56
CA ARG A 263 1.06 4.06 3.60
C ARG A 263 1.54 4.73 2.32
N PRO A 264 2.74 4.41 1.81
CA PRO A 264 3.21 4.93 0.53
C PRO A 264 2.34 4.45 -0.62
N ASN A 265 2.06 5.31 -1.60
CA ASN A 265 1.28 4.95 -2.79
C ASN A 265 1.94 3.86 -3.66
N LEU A 266 3.27 3.72 -3.57
CA LEU A 266 4.04 2.71 -4.30
C LEU A 266 3.94 1.31 -3.67
N MET A 267 3.45 1.21 -2.43
CA MET A 267 3.48 -0.02 -1.66
C MET A 267 2.61 -1.13 -2.27
N GLY A 268 1.37 -0.83 -2.65
CA GLY A 268 0.48 -1.79 -3.30
C GLY A 268 1.06 -2.37 -4.59
N PRO A 269 1.44 -1.52 -5.56
CA PRO A 269 2.07 -1.99 -6.80
C PRO A 269 3.29 -2.88 -6.57
N VAL A 270 4.17 -2.51 -5.65
CA VAL A 270 5.38 -3.29 -5.31
C VAL A 270 5.04 -4.66 -4.77
N PHE A 271 4.15 -4.75 -3.78
CA PHE A 271 3.81 -6.04 -3.19
C PHE A 271 3.00 -6.92 -4.13
N PHE A 272 2.02 -6.34 -4.84
CA PHE A 272 1.23 -7.07 -5.82
C PHE A 272 2.10 -7.62 -6.96
N ALA A 273 2.99 -6.79 -7.54
CA ALA A 273 3.90 -7.24 -8.59
C ALA A 273 4.91 -8.26 -8.08
N GLY A 274 5.43 -8.08 -6.85
CA GLY A 274 6.33 -9.04 -6.20
C GLY A 274 5.67 -10.41 -5.98
N GLU A 275 4.44 -10.43 -5.47
CA GLU A 275 3.67 -11.65 -5.25
C GLU A 275 3.30 -12.34 -6.57
N ALA A 276 2.80 -11.59 -7.55
CA ALA A 276 2.49 -12.14 -8.88
C ALA A 276 3.74 -12.69 -9.59
N GLY A 277 4.86 -11.96 -9.54
CA GLY A 277 6.14 -12.39 -10.10
C GLY A 277 6.68 -13.63 -9.41
N LEU A 278 6.57 -13.71 -8.08
CA LEU A 278 6.95 -14.89 -7.31
C LEU A 278 6.07 -16.10 -7.66
N ALA A 279 4.75 -15.93 -7.70
CA ALA A 279 3.84 -17.01 -8.08
C ALA A 279 4.10 -17.51 -9.50
N PHE A 280 4.33 -16.60 -10.46
CA PHE A 280 4.71 -16.95 -11.83
C PHE A 280 6.02 -17.71 -11.88
N LEU A 281 7.06 -17.23 -11.17
CA LEU A 281 8.35 -17.91 -11.10
C LEU A 281 8.22 -19.33 -10.55
N LEU A 282 7.44 -19.47 -9.48
CA LEU A 282 7.18 -20.78 -8.88
C LEU A 282 6.48 -21.70 -9.88
N LEU A 283 5.45 -21.23 -10.58
CA LEU A 283 4.73 -22.00 -11.62
C LEU A 283 5.60 -22.37 -12.84
N ALA A 284 6.58 -21.53 -13.19
CA ALA A 284 7.48 -21.77 -14.32
C ALA A 284 8.63 -22.72 -13.99
N LEU A 285 8.92 -22.95 -12.70
CA LEU A 285 10.11 -23.65 -12.23
C LEU A 285 10.23 -25.10 -12.76
N PRO A 286 9.16 -25.93 -12.83
CA PRO A 286 9.26 -27.30 -13.36
C PRO A 286 9.61 -27.31 -14.84
N GLY A 287 9.01 -26.40 -15.62
CA GLY A 287 9.33 -26.26 -17.05
C GLY A 287 10.78 -25.86 -17.27
N LEU A 288 11.34 -25.04 -16.39
CA LEU A 288 12.75 -24.66 -16.43
C LEU A 288 13.68 -25.83 -16.07
N PHE A 289 13.33 -26.62 -15.04
CA PHE A 289 14.07 -27.83 -14.70
C PHE A 289 14.06 -28.85 -15.85
N GLN A 290 12.90 -29.04 -16.48
CA GLN A 290 12.76 -29.93 -17.63
C GLN A 290 13.57 -29.45 -18.84
N ALA A 291 13.63 -28.13 -19.08
CA ALA A 291 14.31 -27.57 -20.24
C ALA A 291 15.85 -27.64 -20.15
N LEU A 292 16.41 -27.58 -18.94
CA LEU A 292 17.86 -27.48 -18.73
C LEU A 292 18.52 -28.79 -18.31
N ASP A 293 17.75 -29.81 -17.92
CA ASP A 293 18.21 -31.15 -17.48
C ASP A 293 19.25 -31.14 -16.33
N ASN A 294 19.54 -29.96 -15.77
CA ASN A 294 20.49 -29.72 -14.71
C ASN A 294 19.88 -28.74 -13.68
N THR A 295 19.66 -29.24 -12.47
CA THR A 295 19.06 -28.50 -11.35
C THR A 295 19.79 -27.20 -11.04
N ILE A 296 21.14 -27.21 -11.08
CA ILE A 296 21.95 -26.03 -10.76
C ILE A 296 21.81 -24.97 -11.86
N GLU A 297 21.81 -25.37 -13.12
CA GLU A 297 21.62 -24.44 -14.25
C GLU A 297 20.22 -23.85 -14.27
N ALA A 298 19.19 -24.65 -13.96
CA ALA A 298 17.82 -24.18 -13.83
C ALA A 298 17.65 -23.19 -12.68
N MET A 299 18.19 -23.49 -11.51
CA MET A 299 18.16 -22.58 -10.37
C MET A 299 18.96 -21.30 -10.64
N GLY A 300 20.13 -21.42 -11.26
CA GLY A 300 20.96 -20.30 -11.67
C GLY A 300 20.24 -19.40 -12.69
N SER A 301 19.56 -20.01 -13.67
CA SER A 301 18.78 -19.29 -14.70
C SER A 301 17.56 -18.60 -14.11
N ALA A 302 16.81 -19.27 -13.22
CA ALA A 302 15.70 -18.66 -12.48
C ALA A 302 16.15 -17.44 -11.67
N LEU A 303 17.29 -17.56 -10.98
CA LEU A 303 17.89 -16.47 -10.20
C LEU A 303 18.35 -15.32 -11.11
N ALA A 304 19.07 -15.62 -12.19
CA ALA A 304 19.68 -14.62 -13.06
C ALA A 304 18.67 -13.89 -13.97
N VAL A 305 17.71 -14.60 -14.56
CA VAL A 305 16.77 -14.04 -15.53
C VAL A 305 15.51 -13.51 -14.85
N GLY A 306 14.95 -14.24 -13.88
CA GLY A 306 13.69 -13.87 -13.23
C GLY A 306 13.89 -12.94 -12.03
N LEU A 307 14.70 -13.37 -11.07
CA LEU A 307 14.79 -12.70 -9.76
C LEU A 307 15.70 -11.47 -9.77
N LEU A 308 16.85 -11.52 -10.44
CA LEU A 308 17.82 -10.41 -10.42
C LEU A 308 17.22 -9.07 -10.93
N PRO A 309 16.54 -8.99 -12.09
CA PRO A 309 15.95 -7.74 -12.55
C PRO A 309 14.84 -7.25 -11.61
N SER A 310 14.01 -8.17 -11.11
CA SER A 310 12.93 -7.88 -10.18
C SER A 310 13.48 -7.29 -8.87
N PHE A 311 14.50 -7.92 -8.28
CA PHE A 311 15.13 -7.43 -7.07
C PHE A 311 15.90 -6.12 -7.28
N LEU A 312 16.52 -5.91 -8.44
CA LEU A 312 17.18 -4.65 -8.76
C LEU A 312 16.17 -3.50 -8.85
N CYS A 313 15.03 -3.74 -9.51
CA CYS A 313 13.91 -2.80 -9.56
C CYS A 313 13.40 -2.47 -8.15
N LEU A 314 13.17 -3.50 -7.32
CA LEU A 314 12.75 -3.34 -5.92
C LEU A 314 13.77 -2.57 -5.08
N ALA A 315 15.07 -2.84 -5.25
CA ALA A 315 16.14 -2.14 -4.55
C ALA A 315 16.20 -0.66 -4.93
N HIS A 316 16.06 -0.34 -6.21
CA HIS A 316 16.01 1.04 -6.70
C HIS A 316 14.77 1.78 -6.18
N VAL A 317 13.59 1.14 -6.26
CA VAL A 317 12.34 1.66 -5.69
C VAL A 317 12.46 1.91 -4.18
N ALA A 318 13.03 0.96 -3.44
CA ALA A 318 13.26 1.10 -2.00
C ALA A 318 14.17 2.28 -1.67
N ARG A 319 15.27 2.45 -2.41
CA ARG A 319 16.18 3.59 -2.24
C ARG A 319 15.47 4.91 -2.52
N ASN A 320 14.75 5.03 -3.63
CA ASN A 320 13.97 6.23 -3.95
C ASN A 320 12.92 6.55 -2.89
N PHE A 321 12.27 5.53 -2.33
CA PHE A 321 11.38 5.69 -1.20
C PHE A 321 12.12 6.25 0.03
N CYS A 322 13.29 5.70 0.39
CA CYS A 322 14.10 6.22 1.48
C CYS A 322 14.57 7.68 1.24
N CYS A 323 14.96 8.04 0.01
CA CYS A 323 15.26 9.44 -0.36
C CYS A 323 14.06 10.37 -0.14
N SER A 324 12.86 9.86 -0.44
CA SER A 324 11.61 10.61 -0.30
C SER A 324 11.25 10.81 1.18
N LEU A 325 11.62 9.86 2.06
CA LEU A 325 11.49 10.03 3.51
C LEU A 325 12.39 11.15 4.06
N ASP A 326 13.62 11.29 3.57
CA ASP A 326 14.49 12.41 3.97
C ASP A 326 13.89 13.76 3.53
N THR A 327 13.40 13.82 2.29
CA THR A 327 12.75 15.01 1.73
C THR A 327 11.54 15.41 2.57
N LEU A 328 10.70 14.42 2.91
CA LEU A 328 9.54 14.58 3.77
C LEU A 328 9.90 15.09 5.16
N GLN A 329 10.94 14.52 5.77
CA GLN A 329 11.42 14.93 7.08
C GLN A 329 11.86 16.40 7.07
N GLN A 330 12.58 16.82 6.02
CA GLN A 330 13.00 18.21 5.85
C GLN A 330 11.82 19.15 5.61
N GLN A 331 10.87 18.76 4.76
CA GLN A 331 9.65 19.53 4.48
C GLN A 331 8.82 19.74 5.76
N LEU A 332 8.65 18.68 6.56
CA LEU A 332 7.90 18.78 7.83
C LEU A 332 8.68 19.57 8.89
N ALA A 333 10.00 19.43 8.96
CA ALA A 333 10.83 20.19 9.91
C ALA A 333 10.79 21.70 9.64
N LYS A 334 10.66 22.10 8.38
CA LYS A 334 10.61 23.50 7.93
C LYS A 334 9.20 23.94 7.54
N PHE A 335 8.17 23.17 7.89
CA PHE A 335 6.81 23.42 7.43
C PHE A 335 6.34 24.81 7.87
N ARG A 336 5.88 25.62 6.92
CA ARG A 336 5.20 26.90 7.16
C ARG A 336 3.84 26.87 6.50
N LEU A 337 2.87 27.49 7.16
CA LEU A 337 1.51 27.62 6.63
C LEU A 337 1.49 28.45 5.34
N THR A 338 2.36 29.45 5.21
CA THR A 338 2.52 30.25 3.99
C THR A 338 2.86 29.40 2.77
N ASP A 339 3.70 28.39 2.97
CA ASP A 339 4.27 27.58 1.88
C ASP A 339 3.32 26.43 1.46
N ALA A 340 2.32 26.12 2.29
CA ALA A 340 1.37 25.04 2.02
C ALA A 340 0.37 25.45 0.93
N MET A 341 0.30 24.69 -0.16
CA MET A 341 -0.52 25.01 -1.32
C MET A 341 -1.99 24.63 -1.13
N CYS A 342 -2.87 25.51 -1.58
CA CYS A 342 -4.29 25.25 -1.81
C CYS A 342 -4.56 25.25 -3.31
N TRP A 343 -5.44 24.37 -3.80
CA TRP A 343 -5.77 24.33 -5.23
C TRP A 343 -6.41 25.65 -5.69
N CYS A 344 -7.33 26.21 -4.90
CA CYS A 344 -7.96 27.50 -5.21
C CYS A 344 -6.92 28.61 -5.48
N CYS A 345 -5.82 28.65 -4.73
CA CYS A 345 -4.76 29.65 -4.93
C CYS A 345 -3.94 29.39 -6.19
N THR A 346 -3.73 28.12 -6.57
CA THR A 346 -2.95 27.77 -7.77
C THR A 346 -3.68 28.10 -9.07
N VAL A 347 -5.01 28.24 -9.02
CA VAL A 347 -5.86 28.64 -10.15
C VAL A 347 -6.32 30.10 -10.03
N ASN A 348 -5.61 30.92 -9.24
CA ASN A 348 -5.92 32.34 -9.00
C ASN A 348 -7.38 32.59 -8.56
N HIS A 349 -7.95 31.68 -7.78
CA HIS A 349 -9.34 31.75 -7.30
C HIS A 349 -10.39 31.84 -8.42
N VAL A 350 -10.11 31.24 -9.57
CA VAL A 350 -11.06 31.10 -10.68
C VAL A 350 -11.15 29.63 -11.06
N ASP A 351 -12.37 29.12 -11.21
CA ASP A 351 -12.58 27.74 -11.65
C ASP A 351 -12.24 27.60 -13.14
N ASP A 352 -11.31 26.71 -13.49
CA ASP A 352 -10.81 26.56 -14.86
C ASP A 352 -11.88 26.11 -15.86
N GLU A 353 -12.95 25.46 -15.42
CA GLU A 353 -14.01 24.92 -16.29
C GLU A 353 -15.15 25.92 -16.47
N THR A 354 -15.55 26.61 -15.40
CA THR A 354 -16.73 27.50 -15.38
C THR A 354 -16.37 28.98 -15.51
N GLY A 355 -15.15 29.36 -15.13
CA GLY A 355 -14.71 30.76 -15.04
C GLY A 355 -15.26 31.53 -13.84
N GLU A 356 -16.01 30.88 -12.96
CA GLU A 356 -16.61 31.50 -11.78
C GLU A 356 -15.56 31.70 -10.66
N PRO A 357 -15.73 32.72 -9.80
CA PRO A 357 -14.81 32.96 -8.68
C PRO A 357 -14.95 31.87 -7.62
N LEU A 358 -13.81 31.37 -7.15
CA LEU A 358 -13.70 30.36 -6.10
C LEU A 358 -13.46 31.01 -4.73
N VAL A 359 -14.15 30.51 -3.71
CA VAL A 359 -13.85 30.87 -2.32
C VAL A 359 -12.45 30.37 -1.94
N CYS A 360 -11.71 31.19 -1.19
CA CYS A 360 -10.36 30.87 -0.77
C CYS A 360 -10.36 29.85 0.39
N ASP A 361 -10.10 28.57 0.08
CA ASP A 361 -9.93 27.51 1.08
C ASP A 361 -8.88 27.86 2.15
N ARG A 362 -7.81 28.56 1.75
CA ARG A 362 -6.72 28.95 2.64
C ARG A 362 -7.22 29.83 3.78
N GLU A 363 -8.05 30.82 3.48
CA GLU A 363 -8.60 31.72 4.50
C GLU A 363 -9.48 30.97 5.50
N ILE A 364 -10.34 30.08 4.99
CA ILE A 364 -11.19 29.23 5.82
C ILE A 364 -10.33 28.36 6.75
N MET A 365 -9.33 27.67 6.20
CA MET A 365 -8.44 26.82 6.99
C MET A 365 -7.63 27.61 8.03
N LEU A 366 -7.15 28.81 7.70
CA LEU A 366 -6.44 29.66 8.66
C LEU A 366 -7.36 30.10 9.82
N LYS A 367 -8.61 30.46 9.54
CA LYS A 367 -9.62 30.72 10.57
C LYS A 367 -9.86 29.48 11.43
N CYS A 368 -10.08 28.31 10.82
CA CYS A 368 -10.20 27.02 11.53
C CYS A 368 -8.98 26.74 12.41
N ILE A 369 -7.78 27.05 11.94
CA ILE A 369 -6.54 26.84 12.68
C ILE A 369 -6.46 27.74 13.90
N GLY A 370 -6.78 29.03 13.78
CA GLY A 370 -6.84 29.93 14.92
C GLY A 370 -7.79 29.41 16.01
N ILE A 371 -8.98 28.98 15.62
CA ILE A 371 -10.01 28.47 16.52
C ILE A 371 -9.58 27.15 17.16
N TRP A 372 -9.20 26.16 16.34
CA TRP A 372 -8.95 24.82 16.83
C TRP A 372 -7.61 24.70 17.50
N PHE A 373 -6.59 25.37 16.98
CA PHE A 373 -5.21 25.20 17.41
C PHE A 373 -4.72 26.29 18.37
N GLY A 374 -5.39 27.44 18.40
CA GLY A 374 -5.04 28.61 19.20
C GLY A 374 -4.33 29.66 18.35
N SER A 375 -3.35 29.24 17.55
CA SER A 375 -2.64 30.12 16.63
C SER A 375 -2.05 29.34 15.44
N ASN A 376 -1.68 30.08 14.39
CA ASN A 376 -0.93 29.56 13.25
C ASN A 376 0.42 28.97 13.70
N ALA A 377 1.10 29.61 14.66
CA ALA A 377 2.37 29.15 15.19
C ALA A 377 2.24 27.83 15.97
N ASP A 378 1.17 27.66 16.76
CA ASP A 378 0.90 26.42 17.49
C ASP A 378 0.61 25.27 16.53
N PHE A 379 -0.11 25.53 15.44
CA PHE A 379 -0.33 24.55 14.39
C PHE A 379 0.96 24.15 13.69
N GLU A 380 1.79 25.12 13.28
CA GLU A 380 3.10 24.82 12.67
C GLU A 380 3.98 24.00 13.62
N SER A 381 4.05 24.37 14.89
CA SER A 381 4.80 23.64 15.91
C SER A 381 4.28 22.20 16.08
N LEU A 382 2.96 22.02 16.06
CA LEU A 382 2.34 20.70 16.08
C LEU A 382 2.73 19.86 14.85
N VAL A 383 2.76 20.48 13.66
CA VAL A 383 3.13 19.81 12.41
C VAL A 383 4.61 19.42 12.42
N GLN A 384 5.48 20.37 12.76
CA GLN A 384 6.93 20.20 12.84
C GLN A 384 7.34 19.18 13.91
N GLY A 385 6.58 19.08 15.01
CA GLY A 385 6.79 18.11 16.08
C GLY A 385 5.99 16.83 15.90
N GLN A 386 4.76 16.83 16.43
CA GLN A 386 3.94 15.63 16.61
C GLN A 386 3.55 14.96 15.28
N VAL A 387 3.14 15.73 14.27
CA VAL A 387 2.75 15.17 12.96
C VAL A 387 3.97 14.53 12.31
N ARG A 388 5.10 15.23 12.25
CA ARG A 388 6.38 14.71 11.73
C ARG A 388 6.78 13.39 12.37
N THR A 389 6.88 13.33 13.69
CA THR A 389 7.27 12.10 14.39
C THR A 389 6.27 10.97 14.17
N THR A 390 4.98 11.28 14.17
CA THR A 390 3.93 10.28 13.93
C THR A 390 4.02 9.71 12.52
N LEU A 391 4.22 10.58 11.54
CA LEU A 391 4.27 10.23 10.12
C LEU A 391 5.48 9.36 9.81
N LEU A 392 6.67 9.77 10.26
CA LEU A 392 7.89 8.98 10.11
C LEU A 392 7.78 7.63 10.83
N ARG A 393 7.20 7.59 12.03
CA ARG A 393 7.01 6.34 12.78
C ARG A 393 6.09 5.35 12.06
N GLN A 394 5.02 5.83 11.44
CA GLN A 394 4.06 5.00 10.70
C GLN A 394 4.63 4.49 9.37
N LEU A 395 5.30 5.36 8.59
CA LEU A 395 5.95 4.99 7.33
C LEU A 395 7.11 4.00 7.53
N THR A 396 7.82 4.10 8.66
CA THR A 396 8.96 3.22 8.99
C THR A 396 8.58 2.10 9.96
N SER A 397 7.31 1.69 10.03
CA SER A 397 6.87 0.63 10.94
C SER A 397 7.37 -0.76 10.49
N PRO A 398 8.33 -1.41 11.20
CA PRO A 398 8.84 -2.73 10.80
C PRO A 398 7.77 -3.80 10.86
N VAL A 399 6.91 -3.75 11.88
CA VAL A 399 5.89 -4.77 12.13
C VAL A 399 4.93 -4.84 10.95
N TYR A 400 4.44 -3.68 10.51
CA TYR A 400 3.53 -3.61 9.39
C TYR A 400 4.20 -4.04 8.08
N LEU A 401 5.42 -3.56 7.84
CA LEU A 401 6.18 -3.92 6.65
C LEU A 401 6.44 -5.43 6.57
N TYR A 402 6.85 -6.04 7.68
CA TYR A 402 7.02 -7.48 7.81
C TYR A 402 5.72 -8.24 7.50
N GLN A 403 4.58 -7.81 8.04
CA GLN A 403 3.28 -8.41 7.74
C GLN A 403 2.98 -8.41 6.23
N GLN A 404 3.21 -7.29 5.54
CA GLN A 404 2.98 -7.21 4.09
C GLN A 404 3.93 -8.10 3.29
N ILE A 405 5.20 -8.20 3.71
CA ILE A 405 6.16 -9.10 3.07
C ILE A 405 5.73 -10.56 3.26
N VAL A 406 5.31 -10.95 4.47
CA VAL A 406 4.80 -12.31 4.73
C VAL A 406 3.59 -12.63 3.84
N LEU A 407 2.65 -11.69 3.69
CA LEU A 407 1.51 -11.87 2.78
C LEU A 407 1.98 -12.08 1.32
N ALA A 408 2.83 -11.19 0.82
CA ALA A 408 3.35 -11.24 -0.54
C ALA A 408 4.22 -12.49 -0.82
N CYS A 409 4.80 -13.09 0.21
CA CYS A 409 5.59 -14.31 0.11
C CYS A 409 4.79 -15.60 0.39
N SER A 410 3.46 -15.52 0.57
CA SER A 410 2.62 -16.71 0.80
C SER A 410 2.73 -17.81 -0.27
N PRO A 411 2.97 -17.51 -1.57
CA PRO A 411 3.19 -18.56 -2.58
C PRO A 411 4.35 -19.51 -2.28
N VAL A 412 5.34 -19.09 -1.49
CA VAL A 412 6.44 -19.95 -1.05
C VAL A 412 5.89 -21.13 -0.26
N MET A 413 4.98 -20.88 0.68
CA MET A 413 4.38 -21.96 1.46
C MET A 413 3.54 -22.90 0.57
N TRP A 414 2.91 -22.37 -0.49
CA TRP A 414 2.15 -23.18 -1.45
C TRP A 414 3.07 -24.16 -2.20
N LEU A 415 4.29 -23.75 -2.56
CA LEU A 415 5.30 -24.66 -3.11
C LEU A 415 5.66 -25.77 -2.12
N PHE A 416 5.80 -25.45 -0.83
CA PHE A 416 6.09 -26.47 0.19
C PHE A 416 4.93 -27.45 0.37
N TRP A 417 3.69 -27.01 0.20
CA TRP A 417 2.53 -27.92 0.16
C TRP A 417 2.61 -28.94 -0.97
N ASP A 418 3.07 -28.56 -2.16
CA ASP A 418 3.30 -29.51 -3.26
C ASP A 418 4.36 -30.57 -2.93
N ARG A 419 5.42 -30.17 -2.23
CA ARG A 419 6.46 -31.09 -1.75
C ARG A 419 5.94 -32.07 -0.71
N ILE A 420 5.21 -31.56 0.28
CA ILE A 420 4.59 -32.38 1.32
C ILE A 420 3.59 -33.36 0.69
N ALA A 421 2.78 -32.92 -0.28
CA ALA A 421 1.82 -33.79 -0.97
C ALA A 421 2.52 -34.99 -1.63
N THR A 422 3.68 -34.75 -2.24
CA THR A 422 4.46 -35.78 -2.90
C THR A 422 5.04 -36.77 -1.89
N LEU A 423 5.61 -36.30 -0.78
CA LEU A 423 6.13 -37.17 0.28
C LEU A 423 5.04 -38.03 0.91
N VAL A 424 3.88 -37.44 1.20
CA VAL A 424 2.73 -38.17 1.74
C VAL A 424 2.24 -39.24 0.75
N ALA A 425 2.21 -38.94 -0.54
CA ALA A 425 1.81 -39.91 -1.57
C ALA A 425 2.79 -41.10 -1.70
N HIS A 426 4.03 -40.97 -1.23
CA HIS A 426 5.05 -42.03 -1.20
C HIS A 426 5.21 -42.68 0.18
N ASP A 427 4.30 -42.42 1.13
CA ASP A 427 4.36 -42.93 2.51
C ASP A 427 5.58 -42.44 3.32
N GLU A 428 6.11 -41.26 2.97
CA GLU A 428 7.28 -40.63 3.62
C GLU A 428 6.86 -39.51 4.60
N ALA A 429 5.84 -39.78 5.43
CA ALA A 429 5.22 -38.78 6.30
C ALA A 429 6.22 -38.14 7.31
N ASP A 430 7.21 -38.89 7.78
CA ASP A 430 8.24 -38.38 8.71
C ASP A 430 9.05 -37.22 8.11
N PHE A 431 9.34 -37.29 6.80
CA PHE A 431 10.04 -36.22 6.08
C PHE A 431 9.13 -35.05 5.74
N ALA A 432 7.83 -35.28 5.61
CA ALA A 432 6.85 -34.24 5.34
C ALA A 432 6.82 -33.17 6.46
N VAL A 433 7.00 -33.59 7.72
CA VAL A 433 7.10 -32.67 8.88
C VAL A 433 8.34 -31.77 8.77
N ALA A 434 9.49 -32.35 8.43
CA ALA A 434 10.73 -31.59 8.23
C ALA A 434 10.57 -30.53 7.11
N VAL A 435 10.01 -30.94 5.97
CA VAL A 435 9.75 -30.06 4.83
C VAL A 435 8.75 -28.96 5.18
N PHE A 436 7.70 -29.27 5.95
CA PHE A 436 6.76 -28.28 6.46
C PHE A 436 7.45 -27.21 7.32
N LEU A 437 8.27 -27.62 8.29
CA LEU A 437 9.01 -26.70 9.16
C LEU A 437 9.99 -25.83 8.36
N SER A 438 10.67 -26.41 7.37
CA SER A 438 11.51 -25.64 6.44
C SER A 438 10.69 -24.64 5.63
N GLY A 439 9.50 -25.01 5.17
CA GLY A 439 8.60 -24.11 4.45
C GLY A 439 8.15 -22.92 5.28
N MET A 440 7.76 -23.17 6.54
CA MET A 440 7.46 -22.11 7.49
C MET A 440 8.66 -21.19 7.73
N ALA A 441 9.86 -21.75 7.86
CA ALA A 441 11.08 -20.97 8.06
C ALA A 441 11.41 -20.10 6.85
N TRP A 442 11.26 -20.62 5.62
CA TRP A 442 11.43 -19.84 4.40
C TRP A 442 10.42 -18.69 4.30
N TRP A 443 9.14 -18.99 4.52
CA TRP A 443 8.04 -18.05 4.38
C TRP A 443 8.02 -16.97 5.47
N LEU A 444 8.16 -17.35 6.74
CA LEU A 444 8.00 -16.44 7.87
C LEU A 444 9.31 -15.81 8.32
N LEU A 445 10.47 -16.45 8.10
CA LEU A 445 11.74 -15.96 8.61
C LEU A 445 12.68 -15.53 7.50
N ALA A 446 13.14 -16.45 6.65
CA ALA A 446 14.27 -16.21 5.76
C ALA A 446 13.98 -15.11 4.73
N ILE A 447 12.92 -15.24 3.93
CA ILE A 447 12.61 -14.26 2.87
C ILE A 447 12.25 -12.89 3.45
N PRO A 448 11.34 -12.77 4.44
CA PRO A 448 11.07 -11.47 5.07
C PRO A 448 12.32 -10.80 5.63
N SER A 449 13.23 -11.58 6.24
CA SER A 449 14.49 -11.06 6.78
C SER A 449 15.42 -10.52 5.70
N MET A 450 15.53 -11.21 4.56
CA MET A 450 16.33 -10.76 3.42
C MET A 450 15.78 -9.45 2.82
N VAL A 451 14.46 -9.34 2.68
CA VAL A 451 13.82 -8.11 2.19
C VAL A 451 14.04 -6.96 3.18
N LEU A 452 13.84 -7.19 4.49
CA LEU A 452 14.08 -6.17 5.52
C LEU A 452 15.56 -5.74 5.58
N LEU A 453 16.49 -6.67 5.36
CA LEU A 453 17.91 -6.36 5.23
C LEU A 453 18.18 -5.46 4.01
N GLY A 454 17.63 -5.81 2.85
CA GLY A 454 17.72 -5.00 1.65
C GLY A 454 17.20 -3.58 1.89
N LEU A 455 16.07 -3.42 2.56
CA LEU A 455 15.52 -2.12 2.95
C LEU A 455 16.42 -1.36 3.94
N ALA A 456 17.02 -2.04 4.92
CA ALA A 456 17.95 -1.42 5.85
C ALA A 456 19.24 -0.93 5.16
N ILE A 457 19.73 -1.66 4.16
CA ILE A 457 20.89 -1.26 3.34
C ILE A 457 20.49 -0.13 2.39
N ALA A 458 19.33 -0.22 1.73
CA ALA A 458 18.77 0.85 0.90
C ALA A 458 18.67 2.17 1.66
N TYR A 459 18.22 2.12 2.91
CA TYR A 459 18.18 3.28 3.80
C TYR A 459 19.58 3.86 4.08
N LYS A 460 20.60 3.02 4.28
CA LYS A 460 21.98 3.50 4.46
C LYS A 460 22.54 4.13 3.18
N LEU A 461 22.14 3.62 2.02
CA LEU A 461 22.60 4.06 0.70
C LEU A 461 21.63 5.04 0.03
N ARG A 462 20.76 5.71 0.80
CA ARG A 462 19.68 6.58 0.29
C ARG A 462 20.14 7.95 -0.22
N MET A 463 21.44 8.26 -0.21
CA MET A 463 21.86 9.57 -0.71
C MET A 463 21.53 9.69 -2.21
N LYS A 464 20.88 10.80 -2.60
CA LYS A 464 20.64 11.13 -4.01
C LYS A 464 21.98 11.27 -4.72
N GLN A 465 22.14 10.57 -5.84
CA GLN A 465 23.36 10.59 -6.63
C GLN A 465 23.25 11.63 -7.74
N ALA A 466 24.39 12.18 -8.15
CA ALA A 466 24.45 13.20 -9.20
C ALA A 466 24.11 12.64 -10.60
N CYS A 467 24.29 11.35 -10.83
CA CYS A 467 23.97 10.69 -12.10
C CYS A 467 23.25 9.35 -11.91
N TRP A 468 22.48 8.95 -12.92
CA TRP A 468 21.69 7.73 -12.92
C TRP A 468 22.54 6.44 -12.85
N VAL A 469 23.76 6.46 -13.39
CA VAL A 469 24.68 5.31 -13.36
C VAL A 469 25.12 5.00 -11.93
N LEU A 470 25.53 6.02 -11.17
CA LEU A 470 25.85 5.86 -9.75
C LEU A 470 24.63 5.35 -8.99
N ASP A 471 23.46 5.91 -9.27
CA ASP A 471 22.24 5.45 -8.61
C ASP A 471 21.90 3.98 -8.92
N LEU A 472 22.15 3.51 -10.13
CA LEU A 472 22.03 2.09 -10.47
C LEU A 472 23.06 1.23 -9.73
N LEU A 473 24.32 1.67 -9.66
CA LEU A 473 25.39 0.96 -8.95
C LEU A 473 25.11 0.84 -7.44
N PHE A 474 24.59 1.89 -6.80
CA PHE A 474 24.19 1.80 -5.39
C PHE A 474 22.97 0.89 -5.20
N SER A 475 22.04 0.84 -6.16
CA SER A 475 20.92 -0.10 -6.13
C SER A 475 21.39 -1.56 -6.28
N LEU A 476 22.41 -1.80 -7.12
CA LEU A 476 23.09 -3.09 -7.22
C LEU A 476 23.82 -3.44 -5.92
N ALA A 477 24.47 -2.48 -5.28
CA ALA A 477 25.16 -2.68 -4.00
C ALA A 477 24.20 -3.08 -2.86
N VAL A 478 22.95 -2.59 -2.88
CA VAL A 478 21.89 -3.06 -1.94
C VAL A 478 21.58 -4.54 -2.14
N LEU A 479 21.62 -5.02 -3.38
CA LEU A 479 21.20 -6.36 -3.76
C LEU A 479 22.25 -7.44 -3.42
N VAL A 480 23.53 -7.10 -3.45
CA VAL A 480 24.63 -8.07 -3.25
C VAL A 480 24.49 -8.83 -1.92
N PRO A 481 24.32 -8.20 -0.74
CA PRO A 481 24.22 -8.93 0.52
C PRO A 481 22.98 -9.84 0.59
N ALA A 482 21.82 -9.35 0.15
CA ALA A 482 20.60 -10.14 0.13
C ALA A 482 20.72 -11.34 -0.82
N SER A 483 21.37 -11.17 -1.98
CA SER A 483 21.58 -12.23 -2.96
C SER A 483 22.57 -13.28 -2.48
N VAL A 484 23.70 -12.87 -1.88
CA VAL A 484 24.67 -13.79 -1.28
C VAL A 484 24.00 -14.63 -0.18
N MET A 485 23.17 -14.00 0.65
CA MET A 485 22.43 -14.70 1.69
C MET A 485 21.37 -15.64 1.14
N LEU A 486 20.65 -15.24 0.09
CA LEU A 486 19.69 -16.09 -0.59
C LEU A 486 20.39 -17.33 -1.17
N VAL A 487 21.50 -17.15 -1.91
CA VAL A 487 22.29 -18.25 -2.46
C VAL A 487 22.79 -19.16 -1.34
N ALA A 488 23.35 -18.61 -0.25
CA ALA A 488 23.81 -19.41 0.88
C ALA A 488 22.68 -20.24 1.52
N PHE A 489 21.49 -19.66 1.69
CA PHE A 489 20.32 -20.36 2.23
C PHE A 489 19.78 -21.42 1.26
N VAL A 490 19.76 -21.13 -0.04
CA VAL A 490 19.37 -22.08 -1.08
C VAL A 490 20.34 -23.25 -1.12
N MET A 491 21.66 -23.00 -1.08
CA MET A 491 22.68 -24.04 -1.03
C MET A 491 22.59 -24.86 0.26
N PHE A 492 22.38 -24.21 1.40
CA PHE A 492 22.19 -24.89 2.67
C PHE A 492 20.95 -25.79 2.65
N TYR A 493 19.82 -25.26 2.18
CA TYR A 493 18.59 -26.03 2.01
C TYR A 493 18.75 -27.18 0.99
N GLY A 494 19.40 -26.92 -0.15
CA GLY A 494 19.74 -27.93 -1.15
C GLY A 494 20.55 -29.07 -0.53
N PHE A 495 21.60 -28.75 0.22
CA PHE A 495 22.40 -29.73 0.96
C PHE A 495 21.55 -30.52 1.97
N THR A 496 20.63 -29.87 2.69
CA THR A 496 19.74 -30.59 3.61
C THR A 496 18.77 -31.52 2.90
N ILE A 497 18.32 -31.19 1.67
CA ILE A 497 17.38 -32.00 0.89
C ILE A 497 18.09 -33.11 0.12
N GLU A 498 19.21 -32.84 -0.53
CA GLU A 498 20.01 -33.84 -1.26
C GLU A 498 20.61 -34.90 -0.33
N ALA A 499 20.74 -34.59 0.96
CA ALA A 499 21.12 -35.59 1.94
C ALA A 499 19.95 -36.51 2.36
N ILE A 500 18.69 -36.17 2.03
CA ILE A 500 17.49 -36.96 2.38
C ILE A 500 17.43 -38.33 1.70
N PRO A 501 17.74 -38.49 0.40
CA PRO A 501 17.81 -39.80 -0.24
C PRO A 501 18.78 -40.77 0.44
N HIS A 502 19.88 -40.25 1.01
CA HIS A 502 20.82 -41.05 1.83
C HIS A 502 20.40 -41.14 3.31
N ALA A 503 19.36 -40.42 3.71
CA ALA A 503 18.88 -40.37 5.09
C ALA A 503 18.03 -41.58 5.50
N ALA A 504 17.74 -42.52 4.60
CA ALA A 504 17.22 -43.84 4.98
C ALA A 504 18.18 -44.55 5.96
N GLU A 505 19.49 -44.28 5.86
CA GLU A 505 20.53 -44.81 6.74
C GLU A 505 20.79 -43.93 7.98
N TRP A 506 20.24 -42.71 8.01
CA TRP A 506 20.48 -41.77 9.10
C TRP A 506 19.57 -42.06 10.28
N SER A 507 20.12 -41.96 11.49
CA SER A 507 19.31 -42.00 12.70
C SER A 507 18.33 -40.83 12.73
N VAL A 508 17.16 -41.05 13.34
CA VAL A 508 16.13 -40.00 13.55
C VAL A 508 16.73 -38.73 14.18
N ALA A 509 17.73 -38.89 15.05
CA ALA A 509 18.44 -37.78 15.67
C ALA A 509 19.12 -36.86 14.65
N VAL A 510 19.77 -37.40 13.61
CA VAL A 510 20.44 -36.58 12.58
C VAL A 510 19.40 -35.79 11.78
N LYS A 511 18.28 -36.42 11.42
CA LYS A 511 17.17 -35.76 10.70
C LYS A 511 16.64 -34.56 11.49
N ILE A 512 16.39 -34.75 12.79
CA ILE A 512 15.95 -33.68 13.69
C ILE A 512 17.01 -32.58 13.80
N MET A 513 18.29 -32.93 13.97
CA MET A 513 19.37 -31.96 14.10
C MET A 513 19.49 -31.05 12.87
N VAL A 514 19.33 -31.58 11.66
CA VAL A 514 19.39 -30.80 10.41
C VAL A 514 18.26 -29.77 10.34
N VAL A 515 17.02 -30.17 10.66
CA VAL A 515 15.86 -29.26 10.68
C VAL A 515 16.03 -28.20 11.76
N VAL A 516 16.46 -28.59 12.96
CA VAL A 516 16.72 -27.67 14.08
C VAL A 516 17.83 -26.67 13.71
N ALA A 517 18.90 -27.12 13.05
CA ALA A 517 19.96 -26.23 12.58
C ALA A 517 19.40 -25.21 11.57
N PHE A 518 18.60 -25.66 10.59
CA PHE A 518 17.96 -24.76 9.62
C PHE A 518 17.05 -23.70 10.27
N LEU A 519 16.23 -24.13 11.22
CA LEU A 519 15.37 -23.24 12.01
C LEU A 519 16.20 -22.25 12.84
N ALA A 520 17.23 -22.73 13.53
CA ALA A 520 18.10 -21.89 14.34
C ALA A 520 18.81 -20.81 13.49
N THR A 521 19.37 -21.19 12.33
CA THR A 521 19.99 -20.24 11.39
C THR A 521 18.97 -19.22 10.88
N SER A 522 17.74 -19.64 10.56
CA SER A 522 16.66 -18.76 10.12
C SER A 522 16.24 -17.76 11.21
N VAL A 523 16.14 -18.21 12.47
CA VAL A 523 15.83 -17.36 13.61
C VAL A 523 16.96 -16.36 13.87
N MET A 524 18.22 -16.82 13.87
CA MET A 524 19.38 -15.93 14.02
C MET A 524 19.41 -14.86 12.94
N LEU A 525 19.13 -15.24 11.69
CA LEU A 525 19.00 -14.31 10.58
C LEU A 525 17.90 -13.25 10.85
N ALA A 526 16.70 -13.69 11.26
CA ALA A 526 15.60 -12.79 11.57
C ALA A 526 15.94 -11.82 12.70
N MET A 527 16.58 -12.30 13.77
CA MET A 527 17.02 -11.46 14.88
C MET A 527 18.05 -10.42 14.45
N CYS A 528 19.07 -10.82 13.68
CA CYS A 528 20.12 -9.93 13.19
C CYS A 528 19.57 -8.84 12.26
N THR A 529 18.70 -9.22 11.32
CA THR A 529 18.10 -8.29 10.36
C THR A 529 17.14 -7.31 11.04
N HIS A 530 16.31 -7.81 11.96
CA HIS A 530 15.43 -6.97 12.76
C HIS A 530 16.24 -5.97 13.62
N TYR A 531 17.34 -6.41 14.25
CA TYR A 531 18.24 -5.52 14.98
C TYR A 531 18.84 -4.43 14.08
N MET A 532 19.34 -4.80 12.89
CA MET A 532 19.90 -3.83 11.94
C MET A 532 18.86 -2.82 11.46
N PHE A 533 17.64 -3.27 11.16
CA PHE A 533 16.55 -2.41 10.75
C PHE A 533 16.15 -1.44 11.87
N TRP A 534 15.99 -1.93 13.11
CA TRP A 534 15.69 -1.07 14.25
C TRP A 534 16.78 -0.03 14.54
N LYS A 535 18.05 -0.42 14.37
CA LYS A 535 19.17 0.50 14.51
C LYS A 535 19.15 1.59 13.42
N ALA A 536 18.85 1.22 12.17
CA ALA A 536 18.70 2.17 11.06
C ALA A 536 17.52 3.13 11.31
N LYS A 537 16.38 2.59 11.72
CA LYS A 537 15.19 3.37 12.09
C LYS A 537 15.44 4.33 13.25
N LYS A 538 16.12 3.90 14.32
CA LYS A 538 16.39 4.77 15.47
C LYS A 538 17.23 5.98 15.07
N ARG A 539 18.22 5.78 14.18
CA ARG A 539 19.02 6.88 13.61
C ARG A 539 18.15 7.83 12.78
N ALA A 540 17.27 7.28 11.92
CA ALA A 540 16.33 8.05 11.12
C ALA A 540 15.43 8.98 11.93
N LEU A 541 15.04 8.55 13.13
CA LEU A 541 14.15 9.32 14.01
C LEU A 541 14.92 10.30 14.92
N SER A 542 16.24 10.16 15.06
CA SER A 542 17.07 11.02 15.91
C SER A 542 17.80 12.13 15.16
N GLU A 543 18.17 11.86 13.90
CA GLU A 543 18.51 12.90 12.91
C GLU A 543 17.25 13.69 12.58
#